data_AF-A0A1Q3WXJ3-F1
#
_entry.id   AF-A0A1Q3WXJ3-F1
#
_cell.length_a   1.000
_cell.length_b   1.000
_cell.length_c   1.000
_cell.angle_alpha   90.00
_cell.angle_beta   90.00
_cell.angle_gamma   90.00
#
_symmetry.space_group_name_H-M   'P 1'
#
loop_
_entity.id
_entity.type
_entity.pdbx_description
1 polymer ?
#
loop_
_entity_poly.entity_id
_entity_poly.type
_entity_poly.pdbx_seq_one_letter_code
_entity_poly.pdbx_strand_id
1 'polypeptide(L)'
;MRSPGSLLILFGLLFICSTQKAPGHKLIRPVSFQGICGVVLQKKGNHMPGPGKTSSQETPIEREVLIFSLLNMNQVKMGDNGFIDSVGNIKPIKTVKSDKYGKFCVSLPVGHYSVVVREPKGLYANLSDAHNNLFPVNVRKNTRAEVKVEITHQAVF
;
A
#
# COMPACT_ATOMS: atom_id res chain seq x y z
N MET A 1 -46.87 -60.82 -57.30
CA MET A 1 -47.09 -59.36 -57.45
C MET A 1 -46.53 -58.66 -56.22
N ARG A 2 -45.71 -57.60 -56.43
CA ARG A 2 -45.20 -56.57 -55.48
C ARG A 2 -44.35 -57.01 -54.24
N SER A 3 -43.02 -56.93 -54.41
CA SER A 3 -42.03 -55.99 -53.80
C SER A 3 -42.27 -55.36 -52.38
N PRO A 4 -41.24 -54.76 -51.73
CA PRO A 4 -40.48 -55.32 -50.60
C PRO A 4 -40.55 -54.40 -49.37
N GLY A 5 -39.86 -54.72 -48.27
CA GLY A 5 -39.81 -53.81 -47.12
C GLY A 5 -38.79 -54.22 -46.07
N SER A 6 -37.55 -53.75 -46.26
CA SER A 6 -36.48 -53.74 -45.27
C SER A 6 -36.84 -52.79 -44.11
N LEU A 7 -36.68 -53.21 -42.87
CA LEU A 7 -36.55 -52.28 -41.75
C LEU A 7 -35.70 -52.88 -40.63
N LEU A 8 -34.39 -52.65 -40.73
CA LEU A 8 -33.49 -52.66 -39.58
C LEU A 8 -33.96 -51.61 -38.57
N ILE A 9 -34.13 -51.98 -37.31
CA ILE A 9 -34.14 -51.01 -36.20
C ILE A 9 -33.13 -51.46 -35.15
N LEU A 10 -32.17 -50.55 -34.94
CA LEU A 10 -31.00 -50.58 -34.09
C LEU A 10 -31.32 -50.83 -32.60
N PHE A 11 -30.43 -51.60 -31.97
CA PHE A 11 -30.22 -51.71 -30.52
C PHE A 11 -30.00 -50.32 -29.89
N GLY A 12 -30.93 -49.88 -29.05
CA GLY A 12 -30.77 -48.70 -28.20
C GLY A 12 -30.22 -49.09 -26.82
N LEU A 13 -28.90 -49.10 -26.66
CA LEU A 13 -28.25 -49.14 -25.34
C LEU A 13 -28.28 -47.73 -24.74
N LEU A 14 -29.23 -47.50 -23.83
CA LEU A 14 -29.29 -46.30 -22.99
C LEU A 14 -28.12 -46.32 -21.98
N PHE A 15 -26.99 -45.74 -22.36
CA PHE A 15 -25.97 -45.28 -21.41
C PHE A 15 -26.47 -44.00 -20.73
N ILE A 16 -27.03 -44.15 -19.53
CA ILE A 16 -27.30 -43.03 -18.62
C ILE A 16 -25.94 -42.53 -18.12
N CYS A 17 -25.39 -41.52 -18.80
CA CYS A 17 -24.22 -40.79 -18.31
C CYS A 17 -24.67 -39.88 -17.17
N SER A 18 -24.55 -40.38 -15.93
CA SER A 18 -24.68 -39.56 -14.73
C SER A 18 -23.58 -38.50 -14.73
N THR A 19 -23.93 -37.27 -15.08
CA THR A 19 -23.06 -36.09 -14.94
C THR A 19 -22.89 -35.78 -13.45
N GLN A 20 -21.86 -36.36 -12.84
CA GLN A 20 -21.43 -35.94 -11.51
C GLN A 20 -20.79 -34.56 -11.63
N LYS A 21 -21.50 -33.52 -11.18
CA LYS A 21 -20.91 -32.19 -10.95
C LYS A 21 -19.87 -32.33 -9.83
N ALA A 22 -18.59 -32.29 -10.20
CA ALA A 22 -17.51 -32.20 -9.24
C ALA A 22 -17.68 -30.93 -8.36
N PRO A 23 -17.47 -31.01 -7.04
CA PRO A 23 -17.53 -29.85 -6.17
C PRO A 23 -16.41 -28.89 -6.56
N GLY A 24 -16.78 -27.67 -6.96
CA GLY A 24 -15.81 -26.63 -7.30
C GLY A 24 -14.94 -26.29 -6.09
N HIS A 25 -13.70 -26.76 -6.09
CA HIS A 25 -12.68 -26.26 -5.17
C HIS A 25 -12.55 -24.76 -5.38
N LYS A 26 -13.06 -23.96 -4.43
CA LYS A 26 -12.70 -22.55 -4.34
C LYS A 26 -11.18 -22.49 -4.22
N LEU A 27 -10.50 -22.09 -5.30
CA LEU A 27 -9.09 -21.75 -5.28
C LEU A 27 -8.88 -20.70 -4.19
N ILE A 28 -8.34 -21.11 -3.04
CA ILE A 28 -7.85 -20.20 -2.01
C ILE A 28 -6.64 -19.52 -2.64
N ARG A 29 -6.87 -18.37 -3.27
CA ARG A 29 -5.78 -17.53 -3.75
C ARG A 29 -4.96 -17.14 -2.51
N PRO A 30 -3.65 -17.43 -2.47
CA PRO A 30 -2.83 -17.00 -1.34
C PRO A 30 -2.99 -15.48 -1.20
N VAL A 31 -3.41 -15.05 -0.01
CA VAL A 31 -3.45 -13.62 0.33
C VAL A 31 -2.02 -13.13 0.20
N SER A 32 -1.77 -12.27 -0.80
CA SER A 32 -0.46 -11.68 -1.00
C SER A 32 -0.08 -10.89 0.27
N PHE A 33 1.02 -11.27 0.92
CA PHE A 33 1.52 -10.65 2.16
C PHE A 33 2.26 -9.32 1.91
N GLN A 34 2.26 -8.82 0.68
CA GLN A 34 3.06 -7.67 0.32
C GLN A 34 2.43 -6.33 0.75
N GLY A 35 3.25 -5.29 0.92
CA GLY A 35 2.77 -3.98 1.33
C GLY A 35 3.86 -3.08 1.91
N ILE A 36 3.45 -2.15 2.76
CA ILE A 36 4.34 -1.22 3.47
C ILE A 36 4.10 -1.38 4.97
N CYS A 37 5.16 -1.57 5.73
CA CYS A 37 5.18 -1.44 7.17
C CYS A 37 6.16 -0.34 7.57
N GLY A 38 5.97 0.25 8.73
CA GLY A 38 6.89 1.26 9.19
C GLY A 38 6.58 1.79 10.57
N VAL A 39 7.37 2.78 10.96
CA VAL A 39 7.24 3.51 12.21
C VAL A 39 7.21 5.01 11.94
N VAL A 40 6.32 5.72 12.62
CA VAL A 40 6.20 7.18 12.63
C VAL A 40 6.84 7.72 13.90
N LEU A 41 7.87 8.54 13.72
CA LEU A 41 8.67 9.13 14.78
C LEU A 41 8.63 10.66 14.67
N GLN A 42 8.55 11.34 15.81
CA GLN A 42 8.64 12.79 15.88
C GLN A 42 9.99 13.20 16.47
N LYS A 43 10.64 14.15 15.81
CA LYS A 43 11.79 14.89 16.34
C LYS A 43 11.36 16.29 16.70
N LYS A 44 11.77 16.75 17.88
CA LYS A 44 11.57 18.13 18.34
C LYS A 44 12.87 18.66 18.94
N GLY A 45 12.98 19.98 19.04
CA GLY A 45 14.08 20.63 19.76
C GLY A 45 15.37 20.70 18.95
N ASN A 46 16.49 20.85 19.64
CA ASN A 46 17.81 21.09 19.04
C ASN A 46 18.58 19.78 18.81
N HIS A 47 18.84 19.47 17.55
CA HIS A 47 19.61 18.32 17.07
C HIS A 47 20.99 18.74 16.50
N MET A 48 21.41 20.01 16.64
CA MET A 48 22.74 20.46 16.20
C MET A 48 23.85 19.71 16.94
N PRO A 49 24.88 19.21 16.23
CA PRO A 49 26.01 18.53 16.85
C PRO A 49 26.80 19.50 17.74
N GLY A 50 27.38 18.98 18.83
CA GLY A 50 28.26 19.76 19.70
C GLY A 50 28.93 18.89 20.77
N PRO A 51 30.08 19.32 21.32
CA PRO A 51 30.80 18.56 22.34
C PRO A 51 29.90 18.27 23.55
N GLY A 52 29.83 17.00 23.96
CA GLY A 52 29.05 16.56 25.12
C GLY A 52 27.52 16.55 24.93
N LYS A 53 27.00 16.85 23.74
CA LYS A 53 25.56 16.72 23.47
C LYS A 53 25.20 15.28 23.10
N THR A 54 24.20 14.74 23.78
CA THR A 54 23.53 13.51 23.36
C THR A 54 22.51 13.82 22.27
N SER A 55 22.33 12.91 21.32
CA SER A 55 21.32 13.03 20.26
C SER A 55 19.93 13.23 20.88
N SER A 56 19.19 14.24 20.40
CA SER A 56 17.84 14.50 20.89
C SER A 56 16.90 13.33 20.55
N GLN A 57 16.02 12.97 21.48
CA GLN A 57 15.20 11.76 21.40
C GLN A 57 14.16 11.81 20.26
N GLU A 58 14.06 10.72 19.52
CA GLU A 58 12.95 10.42 18.60
C GLU A 58 11.79 9.83 19.42
N THR A 59 10.57 10.38 19.27
CA THR A 59 9.38 9.89 19.99
C THR A 59 8.41 9.20 19.02
N PRO A 60 8.03 7.93 19.24
CA PRO A 60 6.98 7.29 18.45
C PRO A 60 5.61 7.94 18.68
N ILE A 61 4.84 8.16 17.61
CA ILE A 61 3.55 8.85 17.70
C ILE A 61 2.47 8.25 16.81
N GLU A 62 1.21 8.36 17.27
CA GLU A 62 0.01 8.03 16.49
C GLU A 62 -0.29 9.12 15.45
N ARG A 63 -0.36 8.74 14.18
CA ARG A 63 -0.72 9.60 13.05
C ARG A 63 -1.48 8.84 11.98
N GLU A 64 -2.31 9.56 11.23
CA GLU A 64 -2.80 9.03 9.96
C GLU A 64 -1.67 9.07 8.93
N VAL A 65 -1.34 7.90 8.41
CA VAL A 65 -0.42 7.68 7.29
C VAL A 65 -1.27 7.47 6.04
N LEU A 66 -1.06 8.33 5.05
CA LEU A 66 -1.72 8.35 3.77
C LEU A 66 -0.77 7.80 2.71
N ILE A 67 -1.23 6.78 1.99
CA ILE A 67 -0.51 6.17 0.89
C ILE A 67 -1.14 6.64 -0.41
N PHE A 68 -0.37 7.36 -1.20
CA PHE A 68 -0.76 7.80 -2.54
C PHE A 68 -0.07 6.94 -3.59
N SER A 69 -0.61 6.95 -4.82
CA SER A 69 0.23 6.69 -5.99
C SER A 69 1.44 7.61 -5.95
N LEU A 70 2.58 7.18 -6.49
CA LEU A 70 3.81 7.97 -6.49
C LEU A 70 3.54 9.44 -6.88
N LEU A 71 3.76 10.34 -5.92
CA LEU A 71 3.63 11.77 -6.06
C LEU A 71 4.99 12.37 -6.38
N ASN A 72 4.99 13.32 -7.29
CA ASN A 72 6.14 14.17 -7.55
C ASN A 72 5.91 15.56 -6.95
N MET A 73 6.99 16.23 -6.54
CA MET A 73 6.94 17.58 -5.95
C MET A 73 6.24 18.59 -6.87
N ASN A 74 6.34 18.40 -8.20
CA ASN A 74 5.69 19.26 -9.19
C ASN A 74 4.14 19.12 -9.23
N GLN A 75 3.58 18.12 -8.54
CA GLN A 75 2.14 17.86 -8.47
C GLN A 75 1.51 18.35 -7.17
N VAL A 76 2.32 18.85 -6.23
CA VAL A 76 1.85 19.28 -4.92
C VAL A 76 2.04 20.77 -4.74
N LYS A 77 1.14 21.38 -3.97
CA LYS A 77 1.31 22.75 -3.49
C LYS A 77 2.00 22.69 -2.15
N MET A 78 3.24 23.18 -2.09
CA MET A 78 3.96 23.34 -0.84
C MET A 78 3.39 24.50 -0.03
N GLY A 79 3.29 24.28 1.27
CA GLY A 79 3.03 25.30 2.28
C GLY A 79 4.31 25.64 3.05
N ASP A 80 4.13 26.33 4.17
CA ASP A 80 5.25 26.77 5.01
C ASP A 80 5.93 25.61 5.74
N ASN A 81 7.21 25.77 6.09
CA ASN A 81 7.95 24.83 6.95
C ASN A 81 7.92 23.36 6.49
N GLY A 82 7.90 23.14 5.17
CA GLY A 82 7.90 21.80 4.57
C GLY A 82 6.56 21.07 4.63
N PHE A 83 5.47 21.75 5.01
CA PHE A 83 4.12 21.21 4.87
C PHE A 83 3.67 21.21 3.42
N ILE A 84 2.72 20.34 3.12
CA ILE A 84 2.04 20.25 1.83
C ILE A 84 0.60 20.71 2.05
N ASP A 85 0.24 21.83 1.44
CA ASP A 85 -1.11 22.41 1.49
C ASP A 85 -2.11 21.53 0.74
N SER A 86 -1.69 21.00 -0.41
CA SER A 86 -2.57 20.25 -1.30
C SER A 86 -1.80 19.31 -2.22
N VAL A 87 -2.41 18.16 -2.50
CA VAL A 87 -2.01 17.21 -3.55
C VAL A 87 -2.97 17.25 -4.75
N GLY A 88 -3.70 18.36 -4.90
CA GLY A 88 -4.76 18.52 -5.89
C GLY A 88 -5.93 17.57 -5.64
N ASN A 89 -6.43 16.94 -6.71
CA ASN A 89 -7.55 16.00 -6.66
C ASN A 89 -7.11 14.54 -6.45
N ILE A 90 -5.82 14.31 -6.20
CA ILE A 90 -5.28 12.96 -6.01
C ILE A 90 -5.71 12.47 -4.63
N LYS A 91 -6.38 11.32 -4.60
CA LYS A 91 -6.87 10.70 -3.36
C LYS A 91 -5.87 9.66 -2.86
N PRO A 92 -5.73 9.47 -1.53
CA PRO A 92 -4.96 8.36 -1.01
C PRO A 92 -5.60 7.03 -1.43
N ILE A 93 -4.78 6.09 -1.87
CA ILE A 93 -5.18 4.71 -2.17
C ILE A 93 -5.50 3.98 -0.87
N LYS A 94 -4.74 4.28 0.18
CA LYS A 94 -5.01 3.81 1.54
C LYS A 94 -4.67 4.86 2.58
N THR A 95 -5.41 4.80 3.67
CA THR A 95 -5.11 5.52 4.92
C THR A 95 -5.04 4.49 6.03
N VAL A 96 -4.04 4.61 6.90
CA VAL A 96 -3.85 3.76 8.08
C VAL A 96 -3.40 4.63 9.23
N LYS A 97 -3.87 4.35 10.45
CA LYS A 97 -3.40 5.05 11.65
C LYS A 97 -2.24 4.26 12.26
N SER A 98 -1.14 4.92 12.58
CA SER A 98 -0.08 4.31 13.39
C SER A 98 -0.53 4.15 14.85
N ASP A 99 -0.01 3.13 15.52
CA ASP A 99 -0.32 2.83 16.92
C ASP A 99 0.50 3.71 17.90
N LYS A 100 0.30 3.49 19.20
CA LYS A 100 1.02 4.19 20.29
C LYS A 100 2.54 4.01 20.27
N TYR A 101 3.05 3.01 19.54
CA TYR A 101 4.47 2.78 19.29
C TYR A 101 4.90 3.32 17.93
N GLY A 102 4.06 4.10 17.27
CA GLY A 102 4.27 4.67 15.95
C GLY A 102 4.16 3.66 14.81
N LYS A 103 3.82 2.39 15.08
CA LYS A 103 3.86 1.33 14.07
C LYS A 103 2.62 1.33 13.19
N PHE A 104 2.80 1.04 11.91
CA PHE A 104 1.70 0.80 10.97
C PHE A 104 2.09 -0.27 9.94
N CYS A 105 1.09 -0.92 9.36
CA CYS A 105 1.24 -1.85 8.25
C CYS A 105 0.02 -1.77 7.34
N VAL A 106 0.24 -1.82 6.02
CA VAL A 106 -0.82 -1.80 5.02
C VAL A 106 -0.48 -2.73 3.86
N SER A 107 -1.43 -3.60 3.48
CA SER A 107 -1.31 -4.44 2.29
C SER A 107 -1.59 -3.64 1.02
N LEU A 108 -0.71 -3.74 0.03
CA LEU A 108 -0.77 -2.99 -1.22
C LEU A 108 -0.34 -3.86 -2.40
N PRO A 109 -0.85 -3.65 -3.62
CA PRO A 109 -0.32 -4.34 -4.80
C PRO A 109 1.13 -3.93 -5.12
N VAL A 110 1.74 -4.58 -6.11
CA VAL A 110 3.11 -4.24 -6.55
C VAL A 110 3.04 -2.86 -7.17
N GLY A 111 3.96 -1.96 -6.80
CA GLY A 111 3.98 -0.62 -7.36
C GLY A 111 4.83 0.37 -6.59
N HIS A 112 4.80 1.61 -7.07
CA HIS A 112 5.49 2.75 -6.50
C HIS A 112 4.49 3.68 -5.83
N TYR A 113 4.79 4.07 -4.60
CA TYR A 113 3.89 4.83 -3.75
C TYR A 113 4.62 5.99 -3.10
N SER A 114 3.85 6.97 -2.65
CA SER A 114 4.31 8.02 -1.75
C SER A 114 3.68 7.84 -0.39
N VAL A 115 4.50 7.96 0.66
CA VAL A 115 4.06 7.90 2.06
C VAL A 115 4.03 9.31 2.64
N VAL A 116 2.85 9.75 3.05
CA VAL A 116 2.61 11.09 3.58
C VAL A 116 1.88 10.96 4.92
N VAL A 117 2.16 11.82 5.88
CA VAL A 117 1.43 11.85 7.16
C VAL A 117 0.53 13.06 7.26
N ARG A 118 -0.63 12.89 7.89
CA ARG A 118 -1.49 14.01 8.27
C ARG A 118 -1.03 14.56 9.60
N GLU A 119 -0.72 15.85 9.60
CA GLU A 119 -0.40 16.66 10.77
C GLU A 119 -1.49 17.74 10.95
N PRO A 120 -1.59 18.36 12.14
CA PRO A 120 -2.61 19.40 12.39
C PRO A 120 -2.57 20.59 11.41
N LYS A 121 -1.39 20.93 10.88
CA LYS A 121 -1.19 22.06 9.96
C LYS A 121 -1.33 21.68 8.48
N GLY A 122 -1.52 20.40 8.15
CA GLY A 122 -1.57 19.94 6.76
C GLY A 122 -0.93 18.58 6.58
N LEU A 123 -0.59 18.27 5.32
CA LEU A 123 0.15 17.05 5.01
C LEU A 123 1.64 17.29 5.19
N TYR A 124 2.39 16.24 5.52
CA TYR A 124 3.82 16.33 5.74
C TYR A 124 4.54 15.08 5.22
N ALA A 125 5.68 15.29 4.56
CA ALA A 125 6.60 14.25 4.13
C ALA A 125 8.00 14.87 3.99
N ASN A 126 8.97 14.30 4.69
CA ASN A 126 10.31 14.90 4.84
C ASN A 126 11.36 14.34 3.89
N LEU A 127 11.05 13.30 3.12
CA LEU A 127 11.98 12.65 2.20
C LEU A 127 11.57 12.92 0.76
N SER A 128 12.55 13.22 -0.08
CA SER A 128 12.42 13.17 -1.53
C SER A 128 13.61 12.41 -2.13
N ASP A 129 13.39 11.73 -3.24
CA ASP A 129 14.49 11.14 -4.01
C ASP A 129 15.13 12.15 -4.98
N ALA A 130 16.14 11.70 -5.74
CA ALA A 130 16.83 12.51 -6.74
C ALA A 130 15.95 12.96 -7.92
N HIS A 131 14.73 12.40 -8.06
CA HIS A 131 13.76 12.77 -9.09
C HIS A 131 12.63 13.65 -8.54
N ASN A 132 12.78 14.16 -7.32
CA ASN A 132 11.77 14.94 -6.60
C ASN A 132 10.47 14.17 -6.36
N ASN A 133 10.51 12.83 -6.30
CA ASN A 133 9.36 12.07 -5.83
C ASN A 133 9.26 12.19 -4.32
N LEU A 134 8.05 12.39 -3.82
CA LEU A 134 7.78 12.60 -2.40
C LEU A 134 7.74 11.24 -1.69
N PHE A 135 8.67 11.02 -0.76
CA PHE A 135 8.84 9.81 0.05
C PHE A 135 8.51 8.52 -0.72
N PRO A 136 9.28 8.20 -1.77
CA PRO A 136 8.99 7.09 -2.65
C PRO A 136 9.25 5.74 -1.96
N VAL A 137 8.30 4.82 -2.10
CA VAL A 137 8.40 3.45 -1.58
C VAL A 137 8.01 2.46 -2.67
N ASN A 138 8.84 1.44 -2.86
CA ASN A 138 8.61 0.39 -3.86
C ASN A 138 8.13 -0.89 -3.17
N VAL A 139 6.88 -1.31 -3.44
CA VAL A 139 6.33 -2.58 -2.97
C VAL A 139 6.61 -3.64 -4.02
N ARG A 140 7.41 -4.65 -3.65
CA ARG A 140 7.71 -5.79 -4.52
C ARG A 140 6.82 -6.99 -4.18
N LYS A 141 6.70 -7.90 -5.13
CA LYS A 141 5.88 -9.11 -5.00
C LYS A 141 6.30 -9.91 -3.77
N ASN A 142 5.33 -10.30 -2.95
CA ASN A 142 5.54 -11.10 -1.74
C ASN A 142 6.49 -10.49 -0.69
N THR A 143 6.66 -9.16 -0.68
CA THR A 143 7.54 -8.47 0.29
C THR A 143 6.85 -7.29 0.96
N ARG A 144 7.27 -6.98 2.18
CA ARG A 144 6.91 -5.73 2.86
C ARG A 144 8.08 -4.77 2.78
N ALA A 145 7.83 -3.57 2.25
CA ALA A 145 8.78 -2.48 2.35
C ALA A 145 8.71 -1.92 3.78
N GLU A 146 9.87 -1.75 4.42
CA GLU A 146 9.99 -1.15 5.75
C GLU A 146 10.39 0.32 5.61
N VAL A 147 9.70 1.21 6.30
CA VAL A 147 9.97 2.66 6.26
C VAL A 147 10.03 3.30 7.64
N LYS A 148 10.86 4.33 7.77
CA LYS A 148 10.91 5.20 8.95
C LYS A 148 10.40 6.59 8.55
N VAL A 149 9.23 6.97 9.03
CA VAL A 149 8.66 8.29 8.78
C VAL A 149 9.09 9.21 9.90
N GLU A 150 9.92 10.22 9.60
CA GLU A 150 10.37 11.20 10.58
C GLU A 150 9.64 12.53 10.39
N ILE A 151 8.93 12.96 11.42
CA ILE A 151 8.27 14.26 11.47
C ILE A 151 9.21 15.24 12.16
N THR A 152 9.77 16.19 11.40
CA THR A 152 10.87 17.05 11.86
C THR A 152 10.57 18.55 11.78
N HIS A 153 9.33 18.97 11.47
CA HIS A 153 8.95 20.39 11.40
C HIS A 153 9.06 21.17 12.74
N GLN A 154 9.30 20.47 13.85
CA GLN A 154 9.58 21.05 15.18
C GLN A 154 11.04 20.84 15.64
N ALA A 155 11.89 20.31 14.77
CA ALA A 155 13.31 20.10 15.03
C ALA A 155 14.16 21.15 14.31
N VAL A 156 15.28 21.51 14.93
CA VAL A 156 16.36 22.28 14.31
C VAL A 156 17.60 21.39 14.29
N PHE A 157 18.31 21.35 13.17
CA PHE A 157 19.47 20.48 12.92
C PHE A 157 20.73 21.30 12.65
#